data_AF-A0A9E2FKR6-F1
#
_entry.id   AF-A0A9E2FKR6-F1
#
_cell.length_a   1.000
_cell.length_b   1.000
_cell.length_c   1.000
_cell.angle_alpha   90.00
_cell.angle_beta   90.00
_cell.angle_gamma   90.00
#
_symmetry.space_group_name_H-M   'P 1'
#
loop_
_entity.id
_entity.type
_entity.pdbx_description
1 polymer ?
#
loop_
_entity_poly.entity_id
_entity_poly.type
_entity_poly.pdbx_seq_one_letter_code
_entity_poly.pdbx_strand_id
1 'polypeptide(L)'
;MSSVTQNSSYVSPKGPWAKLFMVLLGIAILFGSYRIYQHATSFTVGLDYFSEDFQKYWMTLLYIQLPVLFAMGAGIVGWLWHTRDRHLDKLAPAEELRRYFVLLAQILVFAVVAYLTASPFTEADAAWHQVTVRDTDFTPTHIVLFYFGIPMFIMAGVVAFAYARTRLPQFANRISLPFALVVAGPIMIMPNLGLNEWGHTFFYAEELFAAPIHWGFVLLGWATFAAGGLVVQILTRVVELTKVVGTSESTEGSQSHAAASVSA
;
A
#
# COMPACT_ATOMS: atom_id res chain seq x y z
N MET A 1 -20.48 44.41 -14.09
CA MET A 1 -20.46 43.06 -13.49
C MET A 1 -20.32 42.07 -14.61
N SER A 2 -19.10 41.66 -14.91
CA SER A 2 -18.75 40.76 -16.00
C SER A 2 -19.04 39.32 -15.57
N SER A 3 -20.08 38.73 -16.15
CA SER A 3 -20.39 37.30 -16.01
C SER A 3 -19.29 36.50 -16.69
N VAL A 4 -18.37 35.95 -15.89
CA VAL A 4 -17.44 34.92 -16.36
C VAL A 4 -18.26 33.64 -16.54
N THR A 5 -18.73 33.43 -17.76
CA THR A 5 -19.24 32.13 -18.23
C THR A 5 -18.06 31.15 -18.25
N GLN A 6 -17.85 30.46 -17.13
CA GLN A 6 -17.02 29.25 -17.09
C GLN A 6 -17.74 28.18 -17.92
N ASN A 7 -17.43 28.11 -19.21
CA ASN A 7 -17.77 26.99 -20.08
C ASN A 7 -16.92 25.78 -19.63
N SER A 8 -17.31 25.15 -18.52
CA SER A 8 -16.73 23.90 -18.04
C SER A 8 -17.47 22.76 -18.74
N SER A 9 -17.08 22.43 -19.98
CA SER A 9 -17.55 21.20 -20.61
C SER A 9 -17.27 20.03 -19.67
N TYR A 10 -18.33 19.42 -19.15
CA TYR A 10 -18.26 18.28 -18.24
C TYR A 10 -17.38 17.15 -18.81
N VAL A 11 -16.38 16.73 -18.04
CA VAL A 11 -15.55 15.54 -18.34
C VAL A 11 -15.80 14.51 -17.26
N SER A 12 -16.42 13.39 -17.63
CA SER A 12 -16.62 12.25 -16.72
C SER A 12 -15.29 11.85 -16.06
N PRO A 13 -15.25 11.70 -14.72
CA PRO A 13 -14.03 11.33 -14.01
C PRO A 13 -13.49 9.96 -14.49
N LYS A 14 -12.40 9.98 -15.27
CA LYS A 14 -11.75 8.74 -15.72
C LYS A 14 -10.97 8.09 -14.57
N GLY A 15 -11.42 6.94 -14.12
CA GLY A 15 -10.70 6.12 -13.15
C GLY A 15 -9.34 5.65 -13.69
N PRO A 16 -8.35 5.38 -12.82
CA PRO A 16 -6.99 5.03 -13.22
C PRO A 16 -6.83 3.55 -13.60
N TRP A 17 -7.86 2.92 -14.18
CA TRP A 17 -7.95 1.45 -14.29
C TRP A 17 -6.79 0.82 -15.06
N ALA A 18 -6.41 1.38 -16.22
CA ALA A 18 -5.27 0.88 -16.98
C ALA A 18 -3.97 0.93 -16.16
N LYS A 19 -3.72 2.02 -15.42
CA LYS A 19 -2.54 2.17 -14.55
C LYS A 19 -2.59 1.19 -13.39
N LEU A 20 -3.76 1.00 -12.79
CA LEU A 20 -3.97 0.01 -11.74
C LEU A 20 -3.62 -1.40 -12.22
N PHE A 21 -4.14 -1.84 -13.36
CA PHE A 21 -3.84 -3.18 -13.88
C PHE A 21 -2.37 -3.36 -14.25
N MET A 22 -1.72 -2.32 -14.80
CA MET A 22 -0.26 -2.37 -15.04
C MET A 22 0.53 -2.52 -13.73
N VAL A 23 0.15 -1.79 -12.68
CA VAL A 23 0.80 -1.92 -11.37
C VAL A 23 0.56 -3.30 -10.76
N LEU A 24 -0.67 -3.81 -10.81
CA LEU A 24 -1.00 -5.16 -10.30
C LEU A 24 -0.26 -6.26 -11.06
N LEU A 25 -0.12 -6.13 -12.38
CA LEU A 25 0.69 -7.05 -13.19
C LEU A 25 2.16 -6.99 -12.77
N GLY A 26 2.71 -5.78 -12.57
CA GLY A 26 4.08 -5.61 -12.07
C GLY A 26 4.30 -6.26 -10.71
N ILE A 27 3.34 -6.12 -9.79
CA ILE A 27 3.37 -6.77 -8.46
C ILE A 27 3.30 -8.28 -8.61
N ALA A 28 2.43 -8.82 -9.47
CA ALA A 28 2.31 -10.25 -9.69
C ALA A 28 3.61 -10.85 -10.25
N ILE A 29 4.24 -10.18 -11.23
CA ILE A 29 5.53 -10.59 -11.79
C ILE A 29 6.62 -10.55 -10.71
N LEU A 30 6.67 -9.48 -9.90
CA LEU A 30 7.69 -9.31 -8.88
C LEU A 30 7.55 -10.34 -7.75
N PHE A 31 6.38 -10.47 -7.14
CA PHE A 31 6.16 -11.49 -6.10
C PHE A 31 6.30 -12.91 -6.66
N GLY A 32 5.85 -13.14 -7.89
CA GLY A 32 6.04 -14.41 -8.60
C GLY A 32 7.52 -14.74 -8.82
N SER A 33 8.36 -13.77 -9.18
CA SER A 33 9.80 -14.01 -9.39
C SER A 33 10.51 -14.36 -8.08
N TYR A 34 10.19 -13.71 -6.97
CA TYR A 34 10.68 -14.08 -5.65
C TYR A 34 10.25 -15.51 -5.27
N ARG A 35 8.99 -15.87 -5.53
CA ARG A 35 8.50 -17.22 -5.23
C ARG A 35 9.18 -18.31 -6.07
N ILE A 36 9.44 -18.03 -7.35
CA ILE A 36 10.19 -18.92 -8.25
C ILE A 36 11.65 -19.04 -7.78
N TYR A 37 12.27 -17.90 -7.43
CA TYR A 37 13.63 -17.86 -6.92
C TYR A 37 13.79 -18.71 -5.65
N GLN A 38 12.92 -18.54 -4.66
CA GLN A 38 12.89 -19.38 -3.45
C GLN A 38 12.71 -20.86 -3.79
N HIS A 39 11.81 -21.19 -4.71
CA HIS A 39 11.61 -22.60 -5.09
C HIS A 39 12.87 -23.24 -5.67
N ALA A 40 13.60 -22.50 -6.50
CA ALA A 40 14.79 -23.00 -7.19
C ALA A 40 16.03 -23.05 -6.29
N THR A 41 16.14 -22.16 -5.30
CA THR A 41 17.40 -21.90 -4.59
C THR A 41 17.38 -22.19 -3.09
N SER A 42 16.22 -22.25 -2.43
CA SER A 42 16.18 -22.40 -0.96
C SER A 42 16.76 -23.73 -0.47
N PHE A 43 16.38 -24.86 -1.08
CA PHE A 43 16.89 -26.19 -0.68
C PHE A 43 18.23 -26.56 -1.31
N THR A 44 18.71 -25.80 -2.30
CA THR A 44 19.95 -26.10 -3.02
C THR A 44 21.12 -25.28 -2.49
N VAL A 45 20.92 -23.97 -2.31
CA VAL A 45 21.97 -23.00 -1.90
C VAL A 45 21.54 -22.15 -0.70
N GLY A 46 20.42 -22.47 -0.06
CA GLY A 46 19.83 -21.69 1.03
C GLY A 46 19.85 -22.36 2.42
N LEU A 47 20.45 -23.54 2.55
CA LEU A 47 20.42 -24.31 3.80
C LEU A 47 21.56 -23.99 4.77
N ASP A 48 22.78 -23.77 4.25
CA ASP A 48 23.98 -23.51 5.06
C ASP A 48 24.40 -22.05 4.94
N TYR A 49 24.19 -21.28 6.00
CA TYR A 49 24.53 -19.85 6.04
C TYR A 49 26.03 -19.58 5.83
N PHE A 50 26.89 -20.49 6.29
CA PHE A 50 28.34 -20.32 6.25
C PHE A 50 28.95 -20.63 4.89
N SER A 51 28.16 -21.18 3.96
CA SER A 51 28.61 -21.49 2.60
C SER A 51 28.79 -20.24 1.74
N GLU A 52 29.76 -20.28 0.83
CA GLU A 52 29.97 -19.20 -0.16
C GLU A 52 28.75 -18.99 -1.07
N ASP A 53 28.03 -20.08 -1.39
CA ASP A 53 26.82 -20.04 -2.20
C ASP A 53 25.72 -19.24 -1.49
N PHE A 54 25.53 -19.45 -0.18
CA PHE A 54 24.55 -18.67 0.58
C PHE A 54 24.87 -17.18 0.54
N GLN A 55 26.14 -16.82 0.74
CA GLN A 55 26.59 -15.43 0.67
C GLN A 55 26.32 -14.82 -0.72
N LYS A 56 26.62 -15.57 -1.78
CA LYS A 56 26.44 -15.14 -3.16
C LYS A 56 24.97 -14.95 -3.56
N TYR A 57 24.09 -15.89 -3.20
CA TYR A 57 22.70 -15.90 -3.67
C TYR A 57 21.74 -15.19 -2.71
N TRP A 58 21.87 -15.40 -1.41
CA TRP A 58 20.90 -14.90 -0.43
C TRP A 58 21.35 -13.59 0.22
N MET A 59 22.60 -13.49 0.66
CA MET A 59 23.08 -12.27 1.29
C MET A 59 23.24 -11.12 0.29
N THR A 60 23.68 -11.41 -0.94
CA THR A 60 23.67 -10.40 -2.02
C THR A 60 22.26 -9.87 -2.29
N LEU A 61 21.24 -10.74 -2.31
CA LEU A 61 19.86 -10.33 -2.50
C LEU A 61 19.42 -9.38 -1.37
N LEU A 62 19.68 -9.74 -0.11
CA LEU A 62 19.39 -8.91 1.06
C LEU A 62 20.06 -7.52 0.95
N TYR A 63 21.36 -7.49 0.68
CA TYR A 63 22.13 -6.25 0.64
C TYR A 63 21.74 -5.33 -0.51
N ILE A 64 21.27 -5.88 -1.64
CA ILE A 64 20.80 -5.08 -2.77
C ILE A 64 19.36 -4.60 -2.56
N GLN A 65 18.46 -5.48 -2.13
CA GLN A 65 17.03 -5.17 -2.11
C GLN A 65 16.69 -4.06 -1.10
N LEU A 66 17.34 -4.05 0.08
CA LEU A 66 17.06 -3.05 1.12
C LEU A 66 17.31 -1.60 0.66
N PRO A 67 18.51 -1.23 0.17
CA PRO A 67 18.75 0.13 -0.32
C PRO A 67 17.89 0.46 -1.54
N VAL A 68 17.61 -0.50 -2.43
CA VAL A 68 16.73 -0.29 -3.59
C VAL A 68 15.30 0.04 -3.13
N LEU A 69 14.73 -0.74 -2.21
CA LEU A 69 13.38 -0.53 -1.68
C LEU A 69 13.30 0.81 -0.92
N PHE A 70 14.30 1.12 -0.10
CA PHE A 70 14.36 2.39 0.60
C PHE A 70 14.45 3.59 -0.36
N ALA A 71 15.37 3.54 -1.33
CA ALA A 71 15.53 4.61 -2.31
C ALA A 71 14.27 4.79 -3.17
N MET A 72 13.62 3.69 -3.56
CA MET A 72 12.37 3.73 -4.31
C MET A 72 11.24 4.36 -3.48
N GLY A 73 11.05 3.94 -2.23
CA GLY A 73 10.04 4.50 -1.34
C GLY A 73 10.27 5.99 -1.06
N ALA A 74 11.50 6.37 -0.71
CA ALA A 74 11.89 7.77 -0.49
C ALA A 74 11.73 8.61 -1.77
N GLY A 75 12.10 8.07 -2.93
CA GLY A 75 11.93 8.72 -4.22
C GLY A 75 10.46 8.98 -4.57
N ILE A 76 9.58 7.99 -4.39
CA ILE A 76 8.15 8.14 -4.65
C ILE A 76 7.54 9.17 -3.70
N VAL A 77 7.81 9.07 -2.40
CA VAL A 77 7.27 10.02 -1.40
C VAL A 77 7.81 11.44 -1.64
N GLY A 78 9.10 11.56 -1.94
CA GLY A 78 9.73 12.83 -2.29
C GLY A 78 9.12 13.45 -3.54
N TRP A 79 8.89 12.65 -4.59
CA TRP A 79 8.19 13.09 -5.80
C TRP A 79 6.75 13.51 -5.51
N LEU A 80 6.02 12.72 -4.71
CA LEU A 80 4.66 13.02 -4.29
C LEU A 80 4.60 14.34 -3.51
N TRP A 81 5.57 14.60 -2.63
CA TRP A 81 5.65 15.85 -1.89
C TRP A 81 6.00 17.04 -2.78
N HIS A 82 6.96 16.86 -3.69
CA HIS A 82 7.39 17.90 -4.64
C HIS A 82 6.25 18.33 -5.57
N THR A 83 5.48 17.36 -6.08
CA THR A 83 4.35 17.56 -7.00
C THR A 83 3.01 17.71 -6.28
N ARG A 84 3.02 18.11 -4.99
CA ARG A 84 1.79 18.32 -4.22
C ARG A 84 0.99 19.49 -4.78
N ASP A 85 -0.33 19.38 -4.70
CA ASP A 85 -1.21 20.48 -5.05
C ASP A 85 -1.23 21.53 -3.92
N ARG A 86 -0.96 22.79 -4.27
CA ARG A 86 -0.91 23.92 -3.31
C ARG A 86 -2.23 24.67 -3.22
N HIS A 87 -3.19 24.36 -4.08
CA HIS A 87 -4.47 25.06 -4.20
C HIS A 87 -5.64 24.08 -4.12
N LEU A 88 -5.59 23.19 -3.12
CA LEU A 88 -6.62 22.17 -2.86
C LEU A 88 -8.00 22.78 -2.56
N ASP A 89 -8.05 24.05 -2.14
CA ASP A 89 -9.27 24.83 -1.95
C ASP A 89 -10.00 25.16 -3.26
N LYS A 90 -9.29 25.12 -4.40
CA LYS A 90 -9.83 25.47 -5.73
C LYS A 90 -10.11 24.25 -6.60
N LEU A 91 -10.17 23.06 -6.00
CA LEU A 91 -10.32 21.84 -6.76
C LEU A 91 -11.74 21.70 -7.31
N ALA A 92 -11.87 21.40 -8.61
CA ALA A 92 -13.15 21.06 -9.20
C ALA A 92 -13.67 19.73 -8.63
N PRO A 93 -14.99 19.59 -8.32
CA PRO A 93 -15.55 18.36 -7.76
C PRO A 93 -15.26 17.10 -8.58
N ALA A 94 -15.27 17.20 -9.92
CA ALA A 94 -14.97 16.08 -10.82
C ALA A 94 -13.49 15.63 -10.70
N GLU A 95 -12.56 16.57 -10.54
CA GLU A 95 -11.14 16.26 -10.34
C GLU A 95 -10.90 15.69 -8.93
N GLU A 96 -11.64 16.16 -7.92
CA GLU A 96 -11.60 15.58 -6.57
C GLU A 96 -12.01 14.11 -6.63
N LEU A 97 -13.14 13.82 -7.28
CA LEU A 97 -13.67 12.47 -7.44
C LEU A 97 -12.68 11.55 -8.19
N ARG A 98 -12.07 12.05 -9.27
CA ARG A 98 -11.01 11.33 -9.99
C ARG A 98 -9.82 10.98 -9.08
N ARG A 99 -9.40 11.93 -8.23
CA ARG A 99 -8.29 11.71 -7.28
C ARG A 99 -8.66 10.71 -6.18
N TYR A 100 -9.93 10.62 -5.78
CA TYR A 100 -10.42 9.56 -4.89
C TYR A 100 -10.36 8.18 -5.55
N PHE A 101 -10.67 8.04 -6.84
CA PHE A 101 -10.47 6.76 -7.55
C PHE A 101 -9.00 6.34 -7.61
N VAL A 102 -8.07 7.30 -7.70
CA VAL A 102 -6.63 7.02 -7.57
C VAL A 102 -6.25 6.58 -6.16
N LEU A 103 -6.81 7.19 -5.11
CA LEU A 103 -6.59 6.71 -3.74
C LEU A 103 -7.13 5.29 -3.54
N LEU A 104 -8.34 5.00 -4.02
CA LEU A 104 -8.95 3.66 -3.95
C LEU A 104 -8.10 2.62 -4.69
N ALA A 105 -7.56 2.97 -5.87
CA ALA A 105 -6.63 2.11 -6.60
C ALA A 105 -5.34 1.83 -5.80
N GLN A 106 -4.78 2.85 -5.13
CA GLN A 106 -3.60 2.66 -4.27
C GLN A 106 -3.90 1.83 -3.02
N ILE A 107 -5.09 1.98 -2.41
CA ILE A 107 -5.53 1.15 -1.30
C ILE A 107 -5.72 -0.31 -1.74
N LEU A 108 -6.24 -0.55 -2.95
CA LEU A 108 -6.33 -1.91 -3.50
C LEU A 108 -4.94 -2.52 -3.71
N VAL A 109 -4.00 -1.75 -4.26
CA VAL A 109 -2.60 -2.19 -4.39
C VAL A 109 -2.01 -2.51 -3.03
N PHE A 110 -2.20 -1.65 -2.02
CA PHE A 110 -1.80 -1.91 -0.64
C PHE A 110 -2.41 -3.20 -0.11
N ALA A 111 -3.70 -3.44 -0.29
CA ALA A 111 -4.38 -4.66 0.15
C ALA A 111 -3.86 -5.93 -0.54
N VAL A 112 -3.54 -5.87 -1.84
CA VAL A 112 -2.95 -7.00 -2.58
C VAL A 112 -1.54 -7.30 -2.06
N VAL A 113 -0.70 -6.28 -1.86
CA VAL A 113 0.64 -6.45 -1.30
C VAL A 113 0.55 -6.98 0.14
N ALA A 114 -0.41 -6.49 0.93
CA ALA A 114 -0.69 -6.98 2.28
C ALA A 114 -1.05 -8.46 2.26
N TYR A 115 -1.98 -8.87 1.39
CA TYR A 115 -2.39 -10.26 1.25
C TYR A 115 -1.21 -11.15 0.88
N LEU A 116 -0.47 -10.80 -0.18
CA LEU A 116 0.68 -11.58 -0.62
C LEU A 116 1.71 -11.71 0.51
N THR A 117 2.04 -10.62 1.18
CA THR A 117 3.04 -10.65 2.26
C THR A 117 2.56 -11.45 3.45
N ALA A 118 1.37 -11.12 3.98
CA ALA A 118 0.88 -11.62 5.26
C ALA A 118 0.30 -13.03 5.21
N SER A 119 -0.04 -13.56 4.03
CA SER A 119 -0.52 -14.94 3.86
C SER A 119 0.54 -15.83 3.21
N PRO A 120 0.69 -15.93 1.87
CA PRO A 120 1.53 -16.97 1.28
C PRO A 120 3.01 -16.88 1.65
N PHE A 121 3.57 -15.69 1.87
CA PHE A 121 4.97 -15.56 2.29
C PHE A 121 5.17 -15.82 3.79
N THR A 122 4.25 -15.38 4.65
CA THR A 122 4.24 -15.75 6.09
C THR A 122 4.03 -17.25 6.29
N GLU A 123 3.09 -17.86 5.57
CA GLU A 123 2.82 -19.30 5.66
C GLU A 123 3.99 -20.14 5.12
N ALA A 124 4.67 -19.65 4.06
CA ALA A 124 5.89 -20.28 3.57
C ALA A 124 7.01 -20.27 4.62
N ASP A 125 7.13 -19.20 5.39
CA ASP A 125 8.09 -19.09 6.48
C ASP A 125 7.77 -20.03 7.63
N ALA A 126 6.49 -20.09 8.04
CA ALA A 126 6.02 -21.05 9.02
C ALA A 126 6.32 -22.50 8.60
N ALA A 127 6.12 -22.84 7.32
CA ALA A 127 6.47 -24.15 6.78
C ALA A 127 7.99 -24.40 6.76
N TRP A 128 8.80 -23.38 6.47
CA TRP A 128 10.26 -23.47 6.49
C TRP A 128 10.81 -23.82 7.87
N HIS A 129 10.20 -23.27 8.93
CA HIS A 129 10.52 -23.62 10.32
C HIS A 129 10.21 -25.08 10.69
N GLN A 130 9.35 -25.77 9.93
CA GLN A 130 9.07 -27.19 10.18
C GLN A 130 10.06 -28.14 9.51
N VAL A 131 10.90 -27.63 8.61
CA VAL A 131 11.78 -28.47 7.78
C VAL A 131 13.26 -28.10 7.88
N THR A 132 13.61 -27.05 8.62
CA THR A 132 14.99 -26.63 8.84
C THR A 132 15.26 -26.26 10.29
N VAL A 133 16.49 -26.54 10.75
CA VAL A 133 17.08 -25.91 11.92
C VAL A 133 17.92 -24.74 11.40
N ARG A 134 17.78 -23.57 12.02
CA ARG A 134 18.29 -22.32 11.46
C ARG A 134 19.71 -22.04 11.93
N ASP A 135 20.61 -21.77 10.98
CA ASP A 135 21.97 -21.28 11.27
C ASP A 135 22.01 -19.79 11.66
N THR A 136 20.98 -19.04 11.26
CA THR A 136 20.89 -17.58 11.39
C THR A 136 19.45 -17.08 11.33
N ASP A 137 19.29 -15.78 11.53
CA ASP A 137 18.04 -15.04 11.32
C ASP A 137 17.85 -14.57 9.87
N PHE A 138 18.86 -14.74 9.03
CA PHE A 138 18.76 -14.50 7.61
C PHE A 138 18.50 -15.81 6.86
N THR A 139 17.31 -16.39 7.03
CA THR A 139 16.89 -17.56 6.24
C THR A 139 16.39 -17.13 4.85
N PRO A 140 16.33 -18.05 3.86
CA PRO A 140 15.71 -17.77 2.56
C PRO A 140 14.27 -17.22 2.65
N THR A 141 13.48 -17.67 3.62
CA THR A 141 12.12 -17.18 3.83
C THR A 141 12.09 -15.84 4.55
N HIS A 142 12.95 -15.63 5.55
CA HIS A 142 13.10 -14.34 6.23
C HIS A 142 13.53 -13.24 5.26
N ILE A 143 14.56 -13.48 4.43
CA ILE A 143 15.08 -12.49 3.46
C ILE A 143 13.95 -11.98 2.56
N VAL A 144 13.05 -12.87 2.11
CA VAL A 144 11.97 -12.50 1.20
C VAL A 144 10.75 -11.93 1.94
N LEU A 145 10.38 -12.49 3.09
CA LEU A 145 9.24 -12.01 3.88
C LEU A 145 9.56 -10.66 4.55
N PHE A 146 10.56 -10.65 5.42
CA PHE A 146 10.84 -9.54 6.33
C PHE A 146 11.62 -8.41 5.68
N TYR A 147 12.46 -8.70 4.70
CA TYR A 147 13.32 -7.70 4.07
C TYR A 147 12.89 -7.32 2.65
N PHE A 148 11.84 -7.95 2.11
CA PHE A 148 11.20 -7.56 0.85
C PHE A 148 9.69 -7.34 1.01
N GLY A 149 8.92 -8.37 1.42
CA GLY A 149 7.47 -8.31 1.51
C GLY A 149 6.96 -7.24 2.48
N ILE A 150 7.44 -7.26 3.73
CA ILE A 150 7.06 -6.28 4.77
C ILE A 150 7.46 -4.85 4.36
N PRO A 151 8.68 -4.56 3.86
CA PRO A 151 9.02 -3.25 3.32
C PRO A 151 8.13 -2.81 2.14
N MET A 152 7.80 -3.71 1.21
CA MET A 152 6.86 -3.43 0.12
C MET A 152 5.47 -3.07 0.65
N PHE A 153 5.00 -3.79 1.67
CA PHE A 153 3.72 -3.56 2.33
C PHE A 153 3.68 -2.18 3.01
N ILE A 154 4.70 -1.86 3.81
CA ILE A 154 4.85 -0.55 4.45
C ILE A 154 4.91 0.56 3.39
N MET A 155 5.73 0.38 2.36
CA MET A 155 5.90 1.36 1.28
C MET A 155 4.57 1.63 0.56
N ALA A 156 3.80 0.60 0.21
CA ALA A 156 2.50 0.78 -0.42
C ALA A 156 1.54 1.62 0.44
N GLY A 157 1.54 1.38 1.76
CA GLY A 157 0.74 2.15 2.72
C GLY A 157 1.19 3.61 2.83
N VAL A 158 2.50 3.84 2.97
CA VAL A 158 3.09 5.18 3.06
C VAL A 158 2.87 5.98 1.77
N VAL A 159 2.99 5.35 0.60
CA VAL A 159 2.71 5.98 -0.70
C VAL A 159 1.24 6.40 -0.79
N ALA A 160 0.30 5.51 -0.43
CA ALA A 160 -1.13 5.83 -0.41
C ALA A 160 -1.46 6.98 0.54
N PHE A 161 -0.87 6.97 1.73
CA PHE A 161 -1.04 8.02 2.74
C PHE A 161 -0.48 9.36 2.25
N ALA A 162 0.76 9.36 1.73
CA ALA A 162 1.40 10.54 1.18
C ALA A 162 0.58 11.13 0.03
N TYR A 163 0.07 10.29 -0.88
CA TYR A 163 -0.82 10.71 -1.96
C TYR A 163 -2.07 11.41 -1.43
N ALA A 164 -2.78 10.81 -0.48
CA ALA A 164 -3.99 11.41 0.08
C ALA A 164 -3.70 12.78 0.71
N ARG A 165 -2.64 12.89 1.51
CA ARG A 165 -2.21 14.12 2.20
C ARG A 165 -1.85 15.28 1.26
N THR A 166 -1.55 14.99 -0.01
CA THR A 166 -1.01 15.97 -0.97
C THR A 166 -1.95 16.25 -2.14
N ARG A 167 -3.02 15.46 -2.30
CA ARG A 167 -3.95 15.55 -3.45
C ARG A 167 -5.40 15.74 -3.05
N LEU A 168 -5.78 15.40 -1.81
CA LEU A 168 -7.17 15.40 -1.37
C LEU A 168 -7.38 16.39 -0.21
N PRO A 169 -8.34 17.34 -0.32
CA PRO A 169 -8.55 18.36 0.71
C PRO A 169 -8.86 17.80 2.10
N GLN A 170 -9.72 16.77 2.17
CA GLN A 170 -10.11 16.11 3.43
C GLN A 170 -8.89 15.61 4.21
N PHE A 171 -7.93 15.00 3.50
CA PHE A 171 -6.75 14.41 4.10
C PHE A 171 -5.60 15.41 4.21
N ALA A 172 -5.51 16.45 3.38
CA ALA A 172 -4.45 17.45 3.52
C ALA A 172 -4.64 18.31 4.78
N ASN A 173 -5.87 18.77 5.02
CA ASN A 173 -6.19 19.71 6.09
C ASN A 173 -6.15 19.06 7.49
N ARG A 174 -6.34 17.74 7.58
CA ARG A 174 -6.37 16.99 8.85
C ARG A 174 -5.76 15.62 8.69
N ILE A 175 -5.14 15.11 9.74
CA ILE A 175 -4.66 13.72 9.75
C ILE A 175 -5.85 12.81 10.02
N SER A 176 -6.14 11.90 9.09
CA SER A 176 -7.11 10.83 9.32
C SER A 176 -6.50 9.83 10.30
N LEU A 177 -7.05 9.77 11.51
CA LEU A 177 -6.68 8.76 12.50
C LEU A 177 -6.82 7.32 11.96
N PRO A 178 -7.96 6.92 11.33
CA PRO A 178 -8.06 5.56 10.81
C PRO A 178 -7.03 5.27 9.72
N PHE A 179 -6.73 6.23 8.83
CA PHE A 179 -5.68 6.02 7.82
C PHE A 179 -4.29 5.90 8.46
N ALA A 180 -3.97 6.78 9.42
CA ALA A 180 -2.69 6.73 10.12
C ALA A 180 -2.51 5.39 10.85
N LEU A 181 -3.55 4.85 11.48
CA LEU A 181 -3.50 3.54 12.15
C LEU A 181 -3.28 2.39 11.16
N VAL A 182 -3.99 2.37 10.02
CA VAL A 182 -3.81 1.35 8.97
C VAL A 182 -2.36 1.33 8.45
N VAL A 183 -1.74 2.50 8.30
CA VAL A 183 -0.36 2.62 7.79
C VAL A 183 0.68 2.36 8.88
N ALA A 184 0.38 2.71 10.13
CA ALA A 184 1.25 2.47 11.27
C ALA A 184 1.28 0.99 11.67
N GLY A 185 0.19 0.24 11.51
CA GLY A 185 0.11 -1.19 11.85
C GLY A 185 1.28 -2.01 11.30
N PRO A 186 1.56 -1.96 9.99
CA PRO A 186 2.70 -2.64 9.38
C PRO A 186 4.06 -2.16 9.88
N ILE A 187 4.20 -0.91 10.33
CA ILE A 187 5.45 -0.40 10.93
C ILE A 187 5.64 -0.99 12.33
N MET A 188 4.55 -1.17 13.06
CA MET A 188 4.56 -1.74 14.42
C MET A 188 4.82 -3.25 14.45
N ILE A 189 4.95 -3.91 13.31
CA ILE A 189 5.48 -5.28 13.23
C ILE A 189 7.00 -5.32 13.32
N MET A 190 7.72 -4.20 13.08
CA MET A 190 9.19 -4.20 13.09
C MET A 190 9.80 -4.56 14.46
N PRO A 191 9.27 -4.08 15.60
CA PRO A 191 9.68 -4.59 16.91
C PRO A 191 9.48 -6.10 17.02
N ASN A 192 8.41 -6.64 16.44
CA ASN A 192 8.18 -8.07 16.41
C ASN A 192 9.21 -8.77 15.53
N LEU A 193 9.54 -8.29 14.33
CA LEU A 193 10.64 -8.86 13.55
C LEU A 193 11.97 -8.87 14.31
N GLY A 194 12.33 -7.73 14.93
CA GLY A 194 13.61 -7.60 15.62
C GLY A 194 13.67 -8.37 16.94
N LEU A 195 12.54 -8.51 17.63
CA LEU A 195 12.48 -9.21 18.91
C LEU A 195 12.14 -10.69 18.74
N ASN A 196 11.29 -11.10 17.78
CA ASN A 196 10.89 -12.49 17.55
C ASN A 196 12.10 -13.43 17.51
N GLU A 197 13.15 -13.01 16.81
CA GLU A 197 14.40 -13.76 16.68
C GLU A 197 15.22 -13.79 17.99
N TRP A 198 15.22 -12.68 18.74
CA TRP A 198 15.76 -12.63 20.11
C TRP A 198 14.95 -13.52 21.07
N GLY A 199 13.64 -13.64 20.90
CA GLY A 199 12.77 -14.50 21.70
C GLY A 199 13.08 -15.98 21.50
N HIS A 200 13.21 -16.43 20.25
CA HIS A 200 13.55 -17.82 19.94
C HIS A 200 14.94 -18.25 20.43
N THR A 201 15.87 -17.29 20.59
CA THR A 201 17.23 -17.58 21.10
C THR A 201 17.29 -17.68 22.63
N PHE A 202 16.40 -16.99 23.36
CA PHE A 202 16.50 -16.83 24.82
C PHE A 202 15.31 -17.35 25.64
N PHE A 203 14.14 -17.60 25.05
CA PHE A 203 12.98 -18.16 25.74
C PHE A 203 12.82 -19.66 25.44
N TYR A 204 12.99 -20.51 26.44
CA TYR A 204 12.81 -21.97 26.37
C TYR A 204 11.35 -22.45 26.22
N ALA A 205 10.45 -21.69 25.59
CA ALA A 205 9.07 -22.14 25.41
C ALA A 205 8.41 -21.49 24.19
N GLU A 206 8.32 -22.26 23.11
CA GLU A 206 7.43 -22.06 21.96
C GLU A 206 5.94 -22.12 22.35
N GLU A 207 5.62 -22.42 23.62
CA GLU A 207 4.26 -22.73 24.08
C GLU A 207 3.37 -21.50 24.39
N LEU A 208 3.89 -20.26 24.33
CA LEU A 208 3.07 -19.08 24.62
C LEU A 208 3.17 -18.01 23.53
N PHE A 209 2.34 -18.16 22.50
CA PHE A 209 2.06 -17.12 21.48
C PHE A 209 1.53 -15.79 22.11
N ALA A 210 1.16 -15.80 23.39
CA ALA A 210 0.78 -14.61 24.16
C ALA A 210 1.95 -13.85 24.81
N ALA A 211 3.19 -14.31 24.63
CA ALA A 211 4.38 -13.62 25.15
C ALA A 211 4.44 -12.18 24.59
N PRO A 212 4.92 -11.19 25.39
CA PRO A 212 4.99 -9.77 25.00
C PRO A 212 5.62 -9.50 23.62
N ILE A 213 6.51 -10.38 23.19
CA ILE A 213 7.20 -10.36 21.91
C ILE A 213 6.28 -10.52 20.68
N HIS A 214 5.12 -11.17 20.83
CA HIS A 214 4.15 -11.40 19.76
C HIS A 214 3.07 -10.29 19.67
N TRP A 215 3.09 -9.30 20.57
CA TRP A 215 2.06 -8.26 20.62
C TRP A 215 2.04 -7.28 19.44
N GLY A 216 3.14 -7.10 18.69
CA GLY A 216 3.10 -6.32 17.45
C GLY A 216 2.25 -6.97 16.36
N PHE A 217 2.13 -8.30 16.31
CA PHE A 217 1.15 -8.98 15.45
C PHE A 217 -0.30 -8.64 15.87
N VAL A 218 -0.55 -8.53 17.17
CA VAL A 218 -1.85 -8.10 17.70
C VAL A 218 -2.15 -6.66 17.31
N LEU A 219 -1.17 -5.75 17.45
CA LEU A 219 -1.29 -4.36 17.02
C LEU A 219 -1.54 -4.24 15.51
N LEU A 220 -0.89 -5.06 14.68
CA LEU A 220 -1.15 -5.15 13.25
C LEU A 220 -2.60 -5.59 12.98
N GLY A 221 -3.08 -6.63 13.67
CA GLY A 221 -4.47 -7.08 13.58
C GLY A 221 -5.46 -5.98 13.97
N TRP A 222 -5.21 -5.28 15.08
CA TRP A 222 -6.06 -4.18 15.53
C TRP A 222 -6.05 -2.97 14.60
N ALA A 223 -4.89 -2.63 14.03
CA ALA A 223 -4.77 -1.59 13.02
C ALA A 223 -5.62 -1.88 11.78
N THR A 224 -5.84 -3.17 11.46
CA THR A 224 -6.70 -3.56 10.33
C THR A 224 -8.17 -3.15 10.55
N PHE A 225 -8.67 -3.13 11.79
CA PHE A 225 -10.04 -2.65 12.06
C PHE A 225 -10.22 -1.17 11.74
N ALA A 226 -9.15 -0.38 11.79
CA ALA A 226 -9.19 1.03 11.39
C ALA A 226 -9.48 1.21 9.88
N ALA A 227 -9.28 0.17 9.07
CA ALA A 227 -9.65 0.19 7.65
C ALA A 227 -11.14 0.44 7.43
N GLY A 228 -12.02 -0.06 8.32
CA GLY A 228 -13.46 0.22 8.25
C GLY A 228 -13.75 1.72 8.35
N GLY A 229 -13.10 2.41 9.31
CA GLY A 229 -13.22 3.86 9.46
C GLY A 229 -12.68 4.63 8.26
N LEU A 230 -11.58 4.16 7.66
CA LEU A 230 -11.01 4.76 6.44
C LEU A 230 -11.96 4.60 5.24
N VAL A 231 -12.55 3.43 5.06
CA VAL A 231 -13.52 3.16 4.00
C VAL A 231 -14.72 4.08 4.11
N VAL A 232 -15.29 4.24 5.32
CA VAL A 232 -16.41 5.17 5.54
C VAL A 232 -16.00 6.60 5.17
N GLN A 233 -14.84 7.07 5.63
CA GLN A 233 -14.35 8.41 5.30
C GLN A 233 -14.22 8.67 3.79
N ILE A 234 -13.74 7.67 3.05
CA ILE A 234 -13.57 7.78 1.60
C ILE A 234 -14.92 7.73 0.89
N LEU A 235 -15.76 6.73 1.22
CA LEU A 235 -17.03 6.51 0.54
C LEU A 235 -18.03 7.65 0.79
N THR A 236 -18.08 8.22 2.00
CA THR A 236 -18.92 9.38 2.27
C THR A 236 -18.59 10.53 1.32
N ARG A 237 -17.31 10.86 1.15
CA ARG A 237 -16.89 11.95 0.26
C ARG A 237 -17.12 11.62 -1.21
N VAL A 238 -16.88 10.38 -1.62
CA VAL A 238 -17.16 9.92 -2.99
C VAL A 238 -18.65 10.05 -3.33
N VAL A 239 -19.53 9.67 -2.41
CA VAL A 239 -20.99 9.81 -2.58
C VAL A 239 -21.40 11.28 -2.69
N GLU A 240 -20.88 12.15 -1.82
CA GLU A 240 -21.12 13.60 -1.90
C GLU A 240 -20.71 14.17 -3.26
N LEU A 241 -19.49 13.88 -3.70
CA LEU A 241 -18.95 14.38 -4.95
C LEU A 241 -19.75 13.84 -6.15
N THR A 242 -20.16 12.57 -6.12
CA THR A 242 -20.96 11.96 -7.19
C THR A 242 -22.31 12.65 -7.34
N LYS A 243 -22.96 13.03 -6.23
CA LYS A 243 -24.21 13.81 -6.26
C LYS A 243 -23.99 15.19 -6.88
N VAL A 244 -22.96 15.92 -6.43
CA VAL A 244 -22.63 17.26 -6.96
C VAL A 244 -22.36 17.21 -8.47
N VAL A 245 -21.53 16.27 -8.89
CA VAL A 245 -21.14 16.08 -10.29
C VAL A 245 -22.33 15.65 -11.17
N GLY A 246 -23.19 14.75 -10.67
CA GLY A 246 -24.40 14.33 -11.38
C GLY A 246 -25.46 15.43 -11.48
N THR A 247 -25.63 16.28 -10.47
CA THR A 247 -26.56 17.42 -10.53
C THR A 247 -26.09 18.47 -11.53
N SER A 248 -24.79 18.78 -11.60
CA SER A 248 -24.26 19.68 -12.63
C SER A 248 -24.53 19.18 -14.05
N GLU A 249 -24.39 17.88 -14.29
CA GLU A 249 -24.68 17.25 -15.59
C GLU A 249 -26.16 17.43 -15.99
N SER A 250 -27.09 17.19 -15.06
CA SER A 250 -28.52 17.34 -15.31
C SER A 250 -28.94 18.79 -15.66
N THR A 251 -28.23 19.78 -15.07
CA THR A 251 -28.55 21.19 -15.25
C THR A 251 -27.99 21.71 -16.58
N GLU A 252 -26.77 21.33 -16.96
CA GLU A 252 -26.19 21.64 -18.27
C GLU A 252 -26.99 20.99 -19.42
N GLY A 253 -27.40 19.73 -19.25
CA GLY A 253 -28.25 19.04 -20.23
C GLY A 253 -29.61 19.73 -20.43
N SER A 254 -30.24 20.16 -19.34
CA SER A 254 -31.51 20.90 -19.40
C SER A 254 -31.38 22.26 -20.09
N GLN A 255 -30.31 23.02 -19.82
CA GLN A 255 -30.06 24.32 -20.47
C GLN A 255 -29.71 24.17 -21.96
N SER A 256 -28.94 23.15 -22.33
CA SER A 256 -28.65 22.79 -23.72
C SER A 256 -29.93 22.46 -24.51
N HIS A 257 -30.81 21.63 -23.93
CA HIS A 257 -32.10 21.30 -24.56
C HIS A 257 -33.02 22.52 -24.70
N ALA A 258 -33.08 23.39 -23.68
CA ALA A 258 -33.87 24.61 -23.73
C ALA A 258 -33.34 25.62 -24.76
N ALA A 259 -32.02 25.74 -24.92
CA ALA A 259 -31.41 26.59 -25.93
C ALA A 259 -31.69 26.08 -27.36
N ALA A 260 -31.60 24.76 -27.57
CA ALA A 260 -31.90 24.13 -28.85
C ALA A 260 -33.40 24.24 -29.25
N SER A 261 -34.32 24.24 -28.28
CA SER A 261 -35.76 24.39 -28.55
C SER A 261 -36.20 25.82 -28.83
N VAL A 262 -35.39 26.83 -28.48
CA VAL A 262 -35.69 28.26 -28.76
C VAL A 262 -35.12 28.70 -30.11
N SER A 263 -34.19 27.92 -30.68
CA SER A 263 -33.56 28.18 -32.00
C SER A 263 -34.21 27.45 -33.19
N ALA A 264 -35.35 26.77 -32.97
CA ALA A 264 -36.15 26.08 -34.00
C ALA A 264 -37.50 26.80 -34.18
#